data_AF-A0A2E5X1V8-F1
#
_entry.id   AF-A0A2E5X1V8-F1
#
_cell.length_a   1.000
_cell.length_b   1.000
_cell.length_c   1.000
_cell.angle_alpha   90.00
_cell.angle_beta   90.00
_cell.angle_gamma   90.00
#
_symmetry.space_group_name_H-M   'P 1'
#
loop_
_entity.id
_entity.type
_entity.pdbx_description
1 polymer ?
#
loop_
_entity_poly.entity_id
_entity_poly.type
_entity_poly.pdbx_seq_one_letter_code
_entity_poly.pdbx_strand_id
1 'polypeptide(L)'
;MPRQRGWRRWCPCFFSSWQAEVSDESRFQVGAGCRARLSYPRRIPTPYPLPPVSSITPSQKYAPSAQPSSGPARPTGLALACALLLSGTAAACGWSSPPGPPAAQGSPQAEQQSQGAPDNSQQGAQESPPQPLGPPVWTPGIPKELFDVVKVVDGDTIHIARHGKVDKLRFLSVDTEEKITGNSYSSRTKPQTVYGEECTLWAKDFFAALSVDGAPPRVGLFFPDGEEELDIYGRLLCHVILPDGRDFNVLLVEEGRSPYFNKYGNSRLCHRAFVAAQVRARAAGLGIWNPATNQATTPGAPSVRRPYGELLPWWQARAQAIDTFRERRAADPESVIDAQDGEAIGQAGNGPAREIEVFCQIDRIFEEDNGDRTILFRATDKSRALRARIPSSLRAAHEALELDSRREAFHQNYLYLKGTLTPGPRGFEIISRSPDQWRPAGPEPAPDLEIFPSGSTSK
;
A
#
# COMPACT_ATOMS: atom_id res chain seq x y z
N MET A 1 -23.22 41.71 17.87
CA MET A 1 -21.99 40.96 18.17
C MET A 1 -22.00 39.65 17.40
N PRO A 2 -21.21 39.46 16.33
CA PRO A 2 -21.10 38.17 15.69
C PRO A 2 -20.02 37.35 16.41
N ARG A 3 -20.42 36.17 16.91
CA ARG A 3 -19.51 35.17 17.47
C ARG A 3 -18.59 34.64 16.36
N GLN A 4 -17.30 34.80 16.54
CA GLN A 4 -16.27 34.23 15.68
C GLN A 4 -16.39 32.71 15.69
N ARG A 5 -16.60 32.11 14.51
CA ARG A 5 -16.35 30.68 14.31
C ARG A 5 -14.84 30.50 14.17
N GLY A 6 -14.21 30.00 15.21
CA GLY A 6 -12.81 29.59 15.17
C GLY A 6 -12.66 28.43 14.18
N TRP A 7 -12.10 28.72 13.02
CA TRP A 7 -11.56 27.69 12.13
C TRP A 7 -10.24 27.21 12.76
N ARG A 8 -10.29 26.07 13.44
CA ARG A 8 -9.11 25.24 13.69
C ARG A 8 -9.31 23.96 12.91
N ARG A 9 -8.97 23.99 11.62
CA ARG A 9 -8.77 22.77 10.83
C ARG A 9 -7.42 22.20 11.24
N TRP A 10 -7.44 21.03 11.85
CA TRP A 10 -6.25 20.20 12.02
C TRP A 10 -6.16 19.19 10.87
N CYS A 11 -4.94 18.80 10.55
CA CYS A 11 -4.44 18.44 9.23
C CYS A 11 -5.00 17.12 8.62
N PRO A 12 -5.31 17.09 7.29
CA PRO A 12 -5.62 15.86 6.56
C PRO A 12 -4.33 15.13 6.15
N CYS A 13 -3.60 14.54 7.11
CA CYS A 13 -2.33 13.85 6.83
C CYS A 13 -2.49 12.50 6.12
N PHE A 14 -3.70 11.96 6.01
CA PHE A 14 -3.86 10.53 5.82
C PHE A 14 -4.02 10.09 4.37
N PHE A 15 -4.66 10.91 3.52
CA PHE A 15 -5.03 10.47 2.19
C PHE A 15 -4.08 10.88 1.07
N SER A 16 -3.22 11.87 1.26
CA SER A 16 -2.32 12.37 0.21
C SER A 16 -1.38 11.32 -0.40
N SER A 17 -0.92 10.35 0.42
CA SER A 17 -0.11 9.22 -0.07
C SER A 17 -0.90 8.18 -0.86
N TRP A 18 -2.19 7.99 -0.54
CA TRP A 18 -3.17 7.26 -1.36
C TRP A 18 -3.51 8.05 -2.64
N GLN A 19 -3.65 9.37 -2.53
CA GLN A 19 -4.06 10.29 -3.60
C GLN A 19 -3.06 10.36 -4.77
N ALA A 20 -1.77 10.21 -4.53
CA ALA A 20 -0.75 10.34 -5.58
C ALA A 20 -0.40 9.01 -6.29
N GLU A 21 -0.50 7.86 -5.62
CA GLU A 21 -0.07 6.57 -6.21
C GLU A 21 -1.03 6.07 -7.28
N VAL A 22 -2.33 6.26 -7.03
CA VAL A 22 -3.40 5.97 -7.98
C VAL A 22 -3.30 6.86 -9.24
N SER A 23 -2.72 8.05 -9.11
CA SER A 23 -2.43 8.94 -10.26
C SER A 23 -1.20 8.49 -11.08
N ASP A 24 -0.26 7.75 -10.49
CA ASP A 24 0.98 7.32 -11.15
C ASP A 24 0.83 5.95 -11.84
N GLU A 25 -0.02 5.06 -11.31
CA GLU A 25 -0.48 3.87 -12.04
C GLU A 25 -1.20 4.25 -13.36
N SER A 26 -1.72 5.48 -13.47
CA SER A 26 -2.30 6.03 -14.70
C SER A 26 -1.30 6.72 -15.65
N ARG A 27 -0.05 6.98 -15.23
CA ARG A 27 0.95 7.70 -16.03
C ARG A 27 1.80 6.86 -16.97
N PHE A 28 1.73 5.53 -16.88
CA PHE A 28 2.42 4.64 -17.84
C PHE A 28 1.80 4.61 -19.25
N GLN A 29 0.82 5.47 -19.55
CA GLN A 29 0.33 5.69 -20.90
C GLN A 29 0.11 7.19 -21.17
N VAL A 30 1.13 7.87 -21.71
CA VAL A 30 0.95 8.72 -22.91
C VAL A 30 2.27 8.70 -23.69
N GLY A 31 2.38 7.79 -24.66
CA GLY A 31 3.37 7.92 -25.72
C GLY A 31 3.06 9.16 -26.55
N ALA A 32 4.06 10.01 -26.74
CA ALA A 32 3.99 11.20 -27.57
C ALA A 32 3.59 10.86 -29.01
N GLY A 33 2.63 11.60 -29.59
CA GLY A 33 2.25 11.41 -30.99
C GLY A 33 1.25 12.44 -31.51
N CYS A 34 1.79 13.49 -32.12
CA CYS A 34 1.22 14.34 -33.18
C CYS A 34 -0.15 15.03 -33.01
N ARG A 35 -0.07 16.37 -33.10
CA ARG A 35 -1.17 17.31 -33.30
C ARG A 35 -1.90 17.06 -34.62
N ALA A 36 -3.23 17.05 -34.58
CA ALA A 36 -4.08 17.50 -35.69
C ALA A 36 -5.33 18.19 -35.14
N ARG A 37 -5.50 19.47 -35.50
CA ARG A 37 -6.71 20.27 -35.26
C ARG A 37 -7.80 19.79 -36.21
N LEU A 38 -8.96 19.40 -35.69
CA LEU A 38 -10.21 19.40 -36.44
C LEU A 38 -11.35 19.92 -35.55
N SER A 39 -11.90 21.06 -35.94
CA SER A 39 -13.10 21.68 -35.38
C SER A 39 -14.34 20.92 -35.84
N TYR A 40 -15.31 20.67 -34.95
CA TYR A 40 -16.67 20.30 -35.32
C TYR A 40 -17.70 21.10 -34.51
N PRO A 41 -18.73 21.68 -35.16
CA PRO A 41 -19.84 22.31 -34.48
C PRO A 41 -20.92 21.30 -34.07
N ARG A 42 -21.63 21.68 -33.00
CA ARG A 42 -22.80 21.00 -32.42
C ARG A 42 -23.90 20.72 -33.45
N ARG A 43 -24.50 19.53 -33.40
CA ARG A 43 -25.93 19.29 -33.68
C ARG A 43 -26.43 18.02 -32.99
N ILE A 44 -27.55 18.16 -32.31
CA ILE A 44 -28.40 17.11 -31.72
C ILE A 44 -29.24 16.50 -32.85
N PRO A 45 -29.51 15.18 -32.82
CA PRO A 45 -30.83 14.72 -33.21
C PRO A 45 -31.48 13.71 -32.24
N THR A 46 -32.79 13.83 -32.18
CA THR A 46 -33.81 13.05 -31.46
C THR A 46 -33.94 11.58 -31.92
N PRO A 47 -34.59 10.70 -31.13
CA PRO A 47 -34.59 9.25 -31.36
C PRO A 47 -35.67 8.80 -32.37
N TYR A 48 -35.32 7.81 -33.20
CA TYR A 48 -36.28 7.01 -33.98
C TYR A 48 -36.33 5.56 -33.47
N PRO A 49 -37.47 4.87 -33.58
CA PRO A 49 -37.77 3.63 -32.85
C PRO A 49 -37.28 2.36 -33.57
N LEU A 50 -37.09 1.30 -32.77
CA LEU A 50 -36.68 -0.04 -33.19
C LEU A 50 -37.82 -0.80 -33.90
N PRO A 51 -37.53 -1.58 -34.97
CA PRO A 51 -38.42 -2.64 -35.44
C PRO A 51 -38.11 -4.01 -34.78
N PRO A 52 -39.09 -4.95 -34.74
CA PRO A 52 -38.96 -6.22 -34.02
C PRO A 52 -38.38 -7.39 -34.84
N VAL A 53 -37.82 -8.31 -34.07
CA VAL A 53 -37.39 -9.72 -34.25
C VAL A 53 -37.77 -10.44 -35.55
N SER A 54 -36.80 -11.13 -36.15
CA SER A 54 -37.01 -12.44 -36.79
C SER A 54 -35.74 -13.30 -36.75
N SER A 55 -35.95 -14.54 -36.30
CA SER A 55 -35.05 -15.70 -36.25
C SER A 55 -34.46 -16.09 -37.61
N ILE A 56 -33.23 -16.63 -37.63
CA ILE A 56 -32.75 -17.76 -38.45
C ILE A 56 -31.29 -18.08 -38.06
N THR A 57 -31.01 -19.37 -37.81
CA THR A 57 -29.67 -19.98 -37.57
C THR A 57 -29.08 -20.54 -38.90
N PRO A 58 -27.97 -21.32 -38.91
CA PRO A 58 -26.62 -20.86 -39.28
C PRO A 58 -26.06 -21.52 -40.55
N SER A 59 -25.17 -20.84 -41.30
CA SER A 59 -24.47 -21.48 -42.44
C SER A 59 -23.03 -20.97 -42.64
N GLN A 60 -22.10 -21.89 -42.34
CA GLN A 60 -20.88 -22.26 -43.07
C GLN A 60 -19.85 -21.21 -43.57
N LYS A 61 -18.64 -21.41 -43.03
CA LYS A 61 -17.32 -21.58 -43.71
C LYS A 61 -16.98 -20.64 -44.86
N TYR A 62 -15.91 -19.85 -44.69
CA TYR A 62 -14.87 -19.68 -45.72
C TYR A 62 -13.51 -19.37 -45.06
N ALA A 63 -12.50 -20.16 -45.41
CA ALA A 63 -11.09 -19.81 -45.28
C ALA A 63 -10.65 -18.99 -46.50
N PRO A 64 -9.51 -18.28 -46.43
CA PRO A 64 -8.72 -18.06 -47.64
C PRO A 64 -7.24 -18.48 -47.52
N SER A 65 -6.73 -18.89 -48.67
CA SER A 65 -5.42 -19.43 -49.03
C SER A 65 -4.36 -18.36 -49.35
N ALA A 66 -3.10 -18.69 -49.02
CA ALA A 66 -1.80 -18.50 -49.71
C ALA A 66 -1.66 -17.45 -50.86
N GLN A 67 -0.76 -16.44 -50.72
CA GLN A 67 0.64 -16.32 -51.25
C GLN A 67 0.73 -15.71 -52.69
N PRO A 68 1.87 -15.24 -53.28
CA PRO A 68 3.30 -15.30 -52.88
C PRO A 68 4.22 -14.06 -53.19
N SER A 69 5.50 -14.21 -52.74
CA SER A 69 6.80 -13.87 -53.37
C SER A 69 7.25 -12.42 -53.68
N SER A 70 8.43 -12.04 -53.17
CA SER A 70 9.70 -11.96 -53.95
C SER A 70 10.88 -11.44 -53.09
N GLY A 71 12.03 -12.12 -53.17
CA GLY A 71 13.35 -11.65 -52.67
C GLY A 71 14.02 -10.66 -53.65
N PRO A 72 15.34 -10.34 -53.55
CA PRO A 72 16.43 -11.29 -53.34
C PRO A 72 17.54 -10.81 -52.36
N ALA A 73 18.66 -11.55 -52.35
CA ALA A 73 19.66 -11.68 -51.30
C ALA A 73 21.07 -11.14 -51.65
N ARG A 74 21.85 -10.81 -50.59
CA ARG A 74 23.33 -10.99 -50.37
C ARG A 74 24.31 -10.24 -51.31
N PRO A 75 25.67 -10.16 -51.05
CA PRO A 75 26.54 -10.99 -50.19
C PRO A 75 27.76 -10.31 -49.44
N THR A 76 28.48 -11.14 -48.63
CA THR A 76 29.96 -11.23 -48.32
C THR A 76 30.75 -10.04 -47.73
N GLY A 77 31.76 -10.16 -46.85
CA GLY A 77 32.52 -11.28 -46.24
C GLY A 77 33.79 -10.78 -45.47
N LEU A 78 34.46 -11.69 -44.73
CA LEU A 78 35.88 -11.71 -44.24
C LEU A 78 36.39 -10.57 -43.29
N ALA A 79 37.33 -10.72 -42.34
CA ALA A 79 38.29 -11.76 -41.95
C ALA A 79 38.87 -11.54 -40.51
N LEU A 80 39.39 -12.64 -39.96
CA LEU A 80 40.46 -12.86 -38.94
C LEU A 80 41.36 -11.70 -38.47
N ALA A 81 41.70 -11.70 -37.16
CA ALA A 81 43.10 -11.69 -36.67
C ALA A 81 43.20 -12.05 -35.17
N CYS A 82 44.08 -13.02 -34.87
CA CYS A 82 44.56 -13.40 -33.54
C CYS A 82 45.75 -12.53 -33.12
N ALA A 83 45.95 -12.30 -31.82
CA ALA A 83 47.29 -12.15 -31.23
C ALA A 83 47.28 -12.47 -29.72
N LEU A 84 47.98 -13.56 -29.39
CA LEU A 84 48.53 -13.88 -28.06
C LEU A 84 49.58 -12.83 -27.65
N LEU A 85 49.74 -12.58 -26.35
CA LEU A 85 51.07 -12.55 -25.71
C LEU A 85 50.96 -12.86 -24.21
N LEU A 86 51.73 -13.88 -23.82
CA LEU A 86 52.02 -14.34 -22.47
C LEU A 86 53.12 -13.48 -21.81
N SER A 87 52.99 -13.26 -20.51
CA SER A 87 54.04 -13.39 -19.47
C SER A 87 53.34 -13.14 -18.12
N GLY A 88 53.43 -13.96 -17.07
CA GLY A 88 54.40 -14.97 -16.71
C GLY A 88 55.40 -14.40 -15.71
N THR A 89 55.10 -14.46 -14.41
CA THR A 89 56.04 -14.87 -13.34
C THR A 89 55.34 -14.98 -12.00
N ALA A 90 55.54 -16.14 -11.38
CA ALA A 90 55.11 -16.52 -10.04
C ALA A 90 56.22 -16.21 -9.02
N ALA A 91 55.85 -15.97 -7.77
CA ALA A 91 56.69 -16.28 -6.61
C ALA A 91 55.79 -16.61 -5.41
N ALA A 92 55.81 -17.89 -5.02
CA ALA A 92 55.24 -18.42 -3.80
C ALA A 92 56.29 -18.43 -2.69
N CYS A 93 55.86 -18.15 -1.46
CA CYS A 93 56.33 -18.63 -0.14
C CYS A 93 55.23 -18.13 0.82
N GLY A 94 54.41 -18.92 1.52
CA GLY A 94 54.77 -20.02 2.40
C GLY A 94 55.08 -19.48 3.79
N TRP A 95 54.12 -19.49 4.73
CA TRP A 95 54.24 -20.15 6.05
C TRP A 95 53.15 -19.77 7.09
N SER A 96 52.48 -20.83 7.56
CA SER A 96 52.13 -21.20 8.95
C SER A 96 51.43 -20.25 9.93
N SER A 97 50.25 -20.74 10.37
CA SER A 97 49.55 -20.40 11.60
C SER A 97 50.34 -20.81 12.86
N PRO A 98 50.15 -20.13 14.01
CA PRO A 98 50.57 -20.62 15.32
C PRO A 98 49.38 -21.15 16.17
N PRO A 99 49.69 -21.85 17.28
CA PRO A 99 48.89 -22.95 17.82
C PRO A 99 48.05 -22.58 19.05
N GLY A 100 47.08 -23.44 19.40
CA GLY A 100 46.51 -23.51 20.74
C GLY A 100 47.31 -24.45 21.65
N PRO A 101 47.18 -24.31 22.99
CA PRO A 101 47.53 -25.39 23.91
C PRO A 101 46.37 -25.61 24.95
N PRO A 102 46.45 -26.58 25.89
CA PRO A 102 45.74 -27.85 25.75
C PRO A 102 44.78 -28.14 26.93
N ALA A 103 44.04 -29.24 26.79
CA ALA A 103 43.30 -29.90 27.87
C ALA A 103 44.21 -30.81 28.71
N ALA A 104 44.00 -30.82 30.04
CA ALA A 104 44.32 -31.90 30.97
C ALA A 104 43.33 -31.77 32.15
N GLN A 105 42.29 -32.60 32.25
CA GLN A 105 42.26 -33.89 32.96
C GLN A 105 42.67 -33.80 34.44
N GLY A 106 41.72 -34.13 35.31
CA GLY A 106 41.96 -34.30 36.74
C GLY A 106 40.68 -34.34 37.58
N SER A 107 39.84 -35.37 37.38
CA SER A 107 38.96 -35.84 38.45
C SER A 107 39.82 -36.48 39.57
N PRO A 108 39.36 -36.43 40.83
CA PRO A 108 38.97 -37.70 41.43
C PRO A 108 37.66 -37.63 42.23
N GLN A 109 36.99 -38.78 42.23
CA GLN A 109 35.82 -39.15 43.04
C GLN A 109 36.19 -39.37 44.52
N ALA A 110 35.22 -39.12 45.41
CA ALA A 110 34.80 -39.97 46.55
C ALA A 110 33.60 -39.26 47.23
N GLU A 111 32.37 -39.80 47.18
CA GLU A 111 31.73 -40.65 48.22
C GLU A 111 31.62 -39.95 49.60
N GLN A 112 30.52 -39.93 50.37
CA GLN A 112 29.12 -40.38 50.30
C GLN A 112 28.44 -39.89 51.63
N GLN A 113 27.10 -39.89 51.70
CA GLN A 113 26.22 -39.78 52.90
C GLN A 113 25.93 -38.36 53.43
N SER A 114 24.73 -37.79 53.22
CA SER A 114 23.38 -38.06 53.78
C SER A 114 23.09 -37.27 55.06
N GLN A 115 22.06 -36.42 55.01
CA GLN A 115 21.04 -36.19 56.07
C GLN A 115 20.11 -35.02 55.71
N GLY A 116 18.79 -35.28 55.80
CA GLY A 116 17.78 -34.31 56.25
C GLY A 116 17.03 -33.48 55.20
N ALA A 117 15.82 -33.92 54.86
CA ALA A 117 14.76 -33.09 54.26
C ALA A 117 14.28 -31.99 55.23
N PRO A 118 13.60 -30.93 54.75
CA PRO A 118 12.15 -31.02 54.51
C PRO A 118 11.78 -30.54 53.10
N ASP A 119 11.01 -31.35 52.38
CA ASP A 119 9.57 -31.16 52.22
C ASP A 119 9.20 -29.78 51.66
N ASN A 120 9.20 -29.71 50.33
CA ASN A 120 8.31 -28.80 49.62
C ASN A 120 7.79 -29.55 48.40
N SER A 121 6.61 -30.15 48.58
CA SER A 121 5.80 -30.71 47.51
C SER A 121 5.66 -29.71 46.36
N GLN A 122 6.44 -29.91 45.29
CA GLN A 122 6.16 -29.34 43.98
C GLN A 122 4.87 -29.98 43.47
N GLN A 123 3.74 -29.39 43.81
CA GLN A 123 2.57 -29.45 42.95
C GLN A 123 2.95 -28.67 41.69
N GLY A 124 3.14 -29.40 40.60
CA GLY A 124 3.25 -28.81 39.28
C GLY A 124 2.02 -27.95 39.03
N ALA A 125 2.20 -26.64 39.10
CA ALA A 125 1.30 -25.73 38.42
C ALA A 125 1.49 -26.02 36.93
N GLN A 126 0.60 -26.85 36.37
CA GLN A 126 0.36 -26.82 34.94
C GLN A 126 -0.01 -25.37 34.63
N GLU A 127 0.95 -24.65 34.07
CA GLU A 127 0.73 -23.34 33.48
C GLU A 127 -0.35 -23.53 32.42
N SER A 128 -1.55 -23.06 32.72
CA SER A 128 -2.64 -22.98 31.77
C SER A 128 -2.13 -22.25 30.52
N PRO A 129 -2.44 -22.71 29.31
CA PRO A 129 -2.05 -22.01 28.08
C PRO A 129 -2.44 -20.53 28.20
N PRO A 130 -1.59 -19.59 27.73
CA PRO A 130 -1.96 -18.18 27.72
C PRO A 130 -3.30 -18.04 27.02
N GLN A 131 -4.30 -17.56 27.75
CA GLN A 131 -5.62 -17.28 27.19
C GLN A 131 -5.40 -16.31 26.03
N PRO A 132 -5.85 -16.62 24.80
CA PRO A 132 -5.85 -15.63 23.74
C PRO A 132 -6.66 -14.47 24.29
N LEU A 133 -6.09 -13.26 24.30
CA LEU A 133 -6.91 -12.08 24.41
C LEU A 133 -7.90 -12.18 23.24
N GLY A 134 -9.12 -12.65 23.53
CA GLY A 134 -10.23 -12.62 22.61
C GLY A 134 -10.36 -11.20 22.06
N PRO A 135 -11.02 -11.02 20.90
CA PRO A 135 -11.04 -9.73 20.22
C PRO A 135 -11.38 -8.62 21.23
N PRO A 136 -10.71 -7.45 21.22
CA PRO A 136 -11.34 -6.29 21.81
C PRO A 136 -12.69 -6.16 21.11
N VAL A 137 -13.76 -6.10 21.89
CA VAL A 137 -15.12 -5.99 21.38
C VAL A 137 -15.22 -4.67 20.62
N TRP A 138 -14.98 -4.73 19.30
CA TRP A 138 -15.22 -3.61 18.40
C TRP A 138 -16.69 -3.62 18.05
N THR A 139 -17.43 -2.79 18.77
CA THR A 139 -18.85 -2.57 18.55
C THR A 139 -19.05 -1.07 18.36
N PRO A 140 -19.05 -0.57 17.11
CA PRO A 140 -19.31 0.85 16.84
C PRO A 140 -20.71 1.29 17.27
N GLY A 141 -21.57 0.34 17.63
CA GLY A 141 -22.95 0.56 18.08
C GLY A 141 -23.92 0.59 16.92
N ILE A 142 -25.21 0.62 17.24
CA ILE A 142 -26.27 0.76 16.24
C ILE A 142 -26.18 2.18 15.64
N PRO A 143 -26.15 2.33 14.31
CA PRO A 143 -26.12 3.64 13.68
C PRO A 143 -27.33 4.50 14.06
N LYS A 144 -27.09 5.78 14.34
CA LYS A 144 -28.17 6.77 14.55
C LYS A 144 -28.89 7.13 13.26
N GLU A 145 -28.17 7.08 12.15
CA GLU A 145 -28.67 7.39 10.82
C GLU A 145 -28.35 6.23 9.87
N LEU A 146 -29.31 5.93 9.00
CA LEU A 146 -29.21 4.89 7.99
C LEU A 146 -29.51 5.48 6.61
N PHE A 147 -28.70 5.12 5.63
CA PHE A 147 -28.78 5.58 4.25
C PHE A 147 -29.04 4.41 3.31
N ASP A 148 -29.85 4.67 2.29
CA ASP A 148 -30.24 3.65 1.33
C ASP A 148 -29.07 3.37 0.38
N VAL A 149 -28.69 2.10 0.26
CA VAL A 149 -27.69 1.64 -0.71
C VAL A 149 -28.36 1.55 -2.07
N VAL A 150 -27.96 2.43 -2.98
CA VAL A 150 -28.53 2.51 -4.33
C VAL A 150 -27.76 1.69 -5.36
N LYS A 151 -26.50 1.33 -5.06
CA LYS A 151 -25.67 0.50 -5.93
C LYS A 151 -24.53 -0.16 -5.15
N VAL A 152 -24.33 -1.45 -5.38
CA VAL A 152 -23.08 -2.16 -5.01
C VAL A 152 -22.19 -2.23 -6.25
N VAL A 153 -20.99 -1.65 -6.19
CA VAL A 153 -20.09 -1.53 -7.35
C VAL A 153 -19.16 -2.75 -7.43
N ASP A 154 -18.52 -3.06 -6.30
CA ASP A 154 -17.61 -4.18 -6.06
C ASP A 154 -17.55 -4.47 -4.55
N GLY A 155 -16.57 -5.26 -4.11
CA GLY A 155 -16.45 -5.71 -2.73
C GLY A 155 -16.14 -4.62 -1.70
N ASP A 156 -15.57 -3.47 -2.11
CA ASP A 156 -15.16 -2.39 -1.21
C ASP A 156 -15.71 -1.00 -1.56
N THR A 157 -16.62 -0.94 -2.55
CA THR A 157 -17.26 0.28 -3.04
C THR A 157 -18.77 0.10 -3.20
N ILE A 158 -19.54 0.98 -2.53
CA ILE A 158 -20.99 1.12 -2.71
C ILE A 158 -21.37 2.58 -2.94
N HIS A 159 -22.56 2.82 -3.46
CA HIS A 159 -23.16 4.15 -3.55
C HIS A 159 -24.40 4.21 -2.66
N ILE A 160 -24.56 5.34 -1.97
CA ILE A 160 -25.71 5.58 -1.07
C ILE A 160 -26.48 6.84 -1.48
N ALA A 161 -27.78 6.86 -1.18
CA ALA A 161 -28.58 8.08 -1.23
C ALA A 161 -28.46 8.83 0.11
N ARG A 162 -27.86 10.02 0.06
CA ARG A 162 -27.66 10.87 1.24
C ARG A 162 -27.84 12.34 0.88
N HIS A 163 -28.60 13.09 1.68
CA HIS A 163 -28.82 14.54 1.47
C HIS A 163 -29.30 14.90 0.06
N GLY A 164 -30.18 14.09 -0.55
CA GLY A 164 -30.72 14.34 -1.89
C GLY A 164 -29.71 14.11 -3.04
N LYS A 165 -28.53 13.55 -2.76
CA LYS A 165 -27.51 13.19 -3.74
C LYS A 165 -27.06 11.74 -3.58
N VAL A 166 -26.29 11.26 -4.56
CA VAL A 166 -25.63 9.96 -4.50
C VAL A 166 -24.18 10.16 -4.07
N ASP A 167 -23.86 9.72 -2.86
CA ASP A 167 -22.48 9.69 -2.36
C ASP A 167 -21.87 8.32 -2.70
N LYS A 168 -20.65 8.33 -3.24
CA LYS A 168 -19.86 7.11 -3.48
C LYS A 168 -19.02 6.84 -2.25
N LEU A 169 -18.98 5.61 -1.77
CA LEU A 169 -18.22 5.23 -0.58
C LEU A 169 -17.03 4.35 -0.97
N ARG A 170 -15.87 4.57 -0.34
CA ARG A 170 -14.73 3.65 -0.37
C ARG A 170 -14.45 3.19 1.05
N PHE A 171 -14.49 1.87 1.25
CA PHE A 171 -14.35 1.28 2.57
C PHE A 171 -12.91 1.41 3.07
N LEU A 172 -12.73 1.95 4.27
CA LEU A 172 -11.42 2.08 4.88
C LEU A 172 -10.85 0.71 5.31
N SER A 173 -9.53 0.59 5.24
CA SER A 173 -8.75 -0.57 5.74
C SER A 173 -9.01 -1.92 5.04
N VAL A 174 -9.69 -1.91 3.89
CA VAL A 174 -9.95 -3.09 3.05
C VAL A 174 -9.58 -2.83 1.60
N ASP A 175 -9.17 -3.87 0.87
CA ASP A 175 -8.76 -3.83 -0.55
C ASP A 175 -9.07 -5.21 -1.15
N THR A 176 -10.32 -5.41 -1.54
CA THR A 176 -10.75 -6.64 -2.22
C THR A 176 -10.01 -6.77 -3.56
N GLU A 177 -9.73 -7.99 -4.00
CA GLU A 177 -9.08 -8.17 -5.32
C GLU A 177 -9.94 -7.59 -6.45
N GLU A 178 -9.29 -7.10 -7.51
CA GLU A 178 -9.97 -6.42 -8.62
C GLU A 178 -10.82 -7.41 -9.42
N LYS A 179 -12.04 -7.03 -9.76
CA LYS A 179 -12.95 -7.86 -10.57
C LYS A 179 -12.53 -7.88 -12.04
N ILE A 180 -13.01 -8.88 -12.77
CA ILE A 180 -12.72 -9.04 -14.19
C ILE A 180 -13.58 -8.07 -15.01
N THR A 181 -12.93 -7.13 -15.69
CA THR A 181 -13.63 -6.08 -16.48
C THR A 181 -13.29 -6.12 -17.97
N GLY A 182 -12.35 -6.98 -18.38
CA GLY A 182 -11.87 -7.07 -19.76
C GLY A 182 -10.99 -5.91 -20.21
N ASN A 183 -10.73 -4.93 -19.33
CA ASN A 183 -9.73 -3.90 -19.59
C ASN A 183 -8.32 -4.47 -19.34
N SER A 184 -7.30 -3.84 -19.97
CA SER A 184 -5.91 -4.27 -19.82
C SER A 184 -5.26 -3.83 -18.49
N TYR A 185 -6.02 -3.21 -17.59
CA TYR A 185 -5.47 -2.68 -16.34
C TYR A 185 -5.31 -3.82 -15.35
N SER A 186 -4.08 -4.29 -15.21
CA SER A 186 -3.69 -5.32 -14.27
C SER A 186 -2.22 -5.08 -13.92
N SER A 187 -1.90 -5.07 -12.63
CA SER A 187 -0.51 -4.98 -12.16
C SER A 187 -0.16 -6.18 -11.29
N ARG A 188 1.13 -6.42 -11.07
CA ARG A 188 1.60 -7.48 -10.16
C ARG A 188 0.97 -7.37 -8.77
N THR A 189 0.76 -6.14 -8.31
CA THR A 189 0.23 -5.84 -6.97
C THR A 189 -1.29 -5.66 -6.94
N LYS A 190 -1.95 -5.51 -8.08
CA LYS A 190 -3.41 -5.39 -8.24
C LYS A 190 -3.87 -6.10 -9.52
N PRO A 191 -3.77 -7.43 -9.58
CA PRO A 191 -4.29 -8.18 -10.72
C PRO A 191 -5.83 -8.27 -10.67
N GLN A 192 -6.45 -8.43 -11.82
CA GLN A 192 -7.85 -8.89 -11.90
C GLN A 192 -7.91 -10.39 -11.63
N THR A 193 -8.83 -10.83 -10.77
CA THR A 193 -8.89 -12.22 -10.33
C THR A 193 -10.32 -12.77 -10.35
N VAL A 194 -10.44 -14.10 -10.37
CA VAL A 194 -11.74 -14.78 -10.24
C VAL A 194 -12.36 -14.46 -8.89
N TYR A 195 -11.54 -14.46 -7.84
CA TYR A 195 -12.00 -14.18 -6.48
C TYR A 195 -12.46 -12.72 -6.31
N GLY A 196 -11.89 -11.77 -7.05
CA GLY A 196 -12.40 -10.38 -7.10
C GLY A 196 -13.82 -10.29 -7.66
N GLU A 197 -14.14 -11.11 -8.68
CA GLU A 197 -15.52 -11.22 -9.20
C GLU A 197 -16.45 -11.89 -8.17
N GLU A 198 -16.01 -12.98 -7.53
CA GLU A 198 -16.78 -13.67 -6.47
C GLU A 198 -17.05 -12.74 -5.26
N CYS A 199 -16.09 -11.91 -4.87
CA CYS A 199 -16.27 -10.88 -3.85
C CYS A 199 -17.31 -9.83 -4.26
N THR A 200 -17.31 -9.41 -5.52
CA THR A 200 -18.29 -8.47 -6.05
C THR A 200 -19.70 -9.07 -6.04
N LEU A 201 -19.85 -10.32 -6.47
CA LEU A 201 -21.14 -11.02 -6.47
C LEU A 201 -21.65 -11.23 -5.05
N TRP A 202 -20.79 -11.71 -4.15
CA TRP A 202 -21.15 -11.88 -2.74
C TRP A 202 -21.58 -10.57 -2.09
N ALA A 203 -20.90 -9.45 -2.35
CA ALA A 203 -21.31 -8.17 -1.77
C ALA A 203 -22.71 -7.77 -2.26
N LYS A 204 -23.01 -7.98 -3.55
CA LYS A 204 -24.35 -7.73 -4.12
C LYS A 204 -25.39 -8.61 -3.43
N ASP A 205 -25.13 -9.90 -3.29
CA ASP A 205 -26.06 -10.84 -2.67
C ASP A 205 -26.25 -10.54 -1.18
N PHE A 206 -25.17 -10.19 -0.48
CA PHE A 206 -25.20 -9.81 0.93
C PHE A 206 -26.08 -8.58 1.16
N PHE A 207 -25.86 -7.49 0.42
CA PHE A 207 -26.69 -6.31 0.54
C PHE A 207 -28.12 -6.56 0.07
N ALA A 208 -28.34 -7.33 -1.00
CA ALA A 208 -29.69 -7.72 -1.42
C ALA A 208 -30.45 -8.44 -0.29
N ALA A 209 -29.78 -9.36 0.43
CA ALA A 209 -30.36 -10.08 1.57
C ALA A 209 -30.68 -9.19 2.79
N LEU A 210 -30.08 -7.99 2.89
CA LEU A 210 -30.43 -7.00 3.92
C LEU A 210 -31.68 -6.17 3.57
N SER A 211 -32.22 -6.34 2.37
CA SER A 211 -33.43 -5.64 1.93
C SER A 211 -34.66 -6.24 2.65
N VAL A 212 -35.53 -5.37 3.16
CA VAL A 212 -36.76 -5.77 3.85
C VAL A 212 -37.95 -5.21 3.07
N ASP A 213 -38.96 -6.05 2.79
CA ASP A 213 -40.19 -5.66 2.09
C ASP A 213 -39.98 -4.93 0.75
N GLY A 214 -38.91 -5.28 0.02
CA GLY A 214 -38.56 -4.65 -1.26
C GLY A 214 -37.96 -3.24 -1.14
N ALA A 215 -37.75 -2.73 0.08
CA ALA A 215 -37.02 -1.51 0.33
C ALA A 215 -35.51 -1.72 0.08
N PRO A 216 -34.78 -0.67 -0.36
CA PRO A 216 -33.34 -0.78 -0.53
C PRO A 216 -32.64 -1.12 0.79
N PRO A 217 -31.52 -1.85 0.76
CA PRO A 217 -30.77 -2.14 1.97
C PRO A 217 -30.21 -0.84 2.55
N ARG A 218 -30.15 -0.74 3.88
CA ARG A 218 -29.77 0.50 4.57
C ARG A 218 -28.54 0.29 5.44
N VAL A 219 -27.66 1.29 5.47
CA VAL A 219 -26.39 1.24 6.20
C VAL A 219 -26.09 2.54 6.92
N GLY A 220 -25.38 2.45 8.04
CA GLY A 220 -24.77 3.57 8.75
C GLY A 220 -23.35 3.82 8.28
N LEU A 221 -22.84 5.02 8.55
CA LEU A 221 -21.47 5.44 8.25
C LEU A 221 -20.73 5.75 9.54
N PHE A 222 -19.48 5.33 9.62
CA PHE A 222 -18.60 5.69 10.73
C PHE A 222 -17.26 6.22 10.19
N PHE A 223 -16.86 7.39 10.69
CA PHE A 223 -15.69 8.12 10.20
C PHE A 223 -14.58 8.16 11.25
N PRO A 224 -13.30 8.04 10.86
CA PRO A 224 -12.19 8.38 11.73
C PRO A 224 -12.36 9.81 12.27
N ASP A 225 -12.19 9.98 13.59
CA ASP A 225 -12.33 11.26 14.31
C ASP A 225 -13.69 11.97 14.14
N GLY A 226 -14.68 11.32 13.53
CA GLY A 226 -15.98 11.92 13.21
C GLY A 226 -15.98 12.85 12.00
N GLU A 227 -14.89 12.92 11.24
CA GLU A 227 -14.72 13.86 10.12
C GLU A 227 -14.89 13.17 8.76
N GLU A 228 -15.62 13.81 7.85
CA GLU A 228 -15.80 13.31 6.49
C GLU A 228 -14.58 13.64 5.61
N GLU A 229 -13.97 12.61 5.04
CA GLU A 229 -12.87 12.76 4.08
C GLU A 229 -13.21 12.16 2.72
N LEU A 230 -12.72 12.81 1.67
CA LEU A 230 -12.85 12.34 0.29
C LEU A 230 -11.51 11.88 -0.26
N ASP A 231 -11.58 10.85 -1.08
CA ASP A 231 -10.48 10.37 -1.90
C ASP A 231 -10.35 11.21 -3.20
N ILE A 232 -9.32 11.00 -4.03
CA ILE A 232 -9.12 11.76 -5.30
C ILE A 232 -10.25 11.59 -6.32
N TYR A 233 -10.99 10.50 -6.21
CA TYR A 233 -12.12 10.21 -7.08
C TYR A 233 -13.43 10.77 -6.52
N GLY A 234 -13.36 11.52 -5.42
CA GLY A 234 -14.50 12.10 -4.72
C GLY A 234 -15.35 11.05 -4.00
N ARG A 235 -14.77 9.89 -3.64
CA ARG A 235 -15.45 8.89 -2.80
C ARG A 235 -15.23 9.20 -1.34
N LEU A 236 -16.30 9.07 -0.56
CA LEU A 236 -16.31 9.26 0.87
C LEU A 236 -15.70 8.06 1.59
N LEU A 237 -14.77 8.35 2.49
CA LEU A 237 -13.93 7.36 3.15
C LEU A 237 -14.51 7.03 4.52
N CYS A 238 -14.99 5.80 4.68
CA CYS A 238 -15.73 5.42 5.87
C CYS A 238 -15.68 3.92 6.16
N HIS A 239 -16.15 3.59 7.36
CA HIS A 239 -16.65 2.26 7.69
C HIS A 239 -18.15 2.20 7.42
N VAL A 240 -18.61 1.08 6.86
CA VAL A 240 -20.03 0.78 6.68
C VAL A 240 -20.51 -0.04 7.87
N ILE A 241 -21.46 0.53 8.62
CA ILE A 241 -22.03 -0.11 9.81
C ILE A 241 -23.41 -0.66 9.46
N LEU A 242 -23.63 -1.94 9.73
CA LEU A 242 -24.89 -2.61 9.47
C LEU A 242 -25.97 -2.19 10.49
N PRO A 243 -27.27 -2.38 10.19
CA PRO A 243 -28.35 -2.02 11.12
C PRO A 243 -28.26 -2.71 12.50
N ASP A 244 -27.63 -3.88 12.56
CA ASP A 244 -27.37 -4.63 13.80
C ASP A 244 -26.11 -4.16 14.56
N GLY A 245 -25.43 -3.12 14.07
CA GLY A 245 -24.24 -2.53 14.67
C GLY A 245 -22.92 -3.23 14.31
N ARG A 246 -22.93 -4.26 13.47
CA ARG A 246 -21.69 -4.87 12.97
C ARG A 246 -20.98 -3.95 11.98
N ASP A 247 -19.65 -4.02 11.98
CA ASP A 247 -18.80 -3.32 11.03
C ASP A 247 -18.55 -4.20 9.79
N PHE A 248 -19.08 -3.80 8.64
CA PHE A 248 -18.95 -4.53 7.39
C PHE A 248 -17.49 -4.60 6.91
N ASN A 249 -16.67 -3.57 7.20
CA ASN A 249 -15.27 -3.56 6.80
C ASN A 249 -14.48 -4.65 7.55
N VAL A 250 -14.73 -4.81 8.86
CA VAL A 250 -14.11 -5.88 9.66
C VAL A 250 -14.62 -7.25 9.20
N LEU A 251 -15.92 -7.36 8.88
CA LEU A 251 -16.51 -8.59 8.35
C LEU A 251 -15.84 -9.04 7.03
N LEU A 252 -15.52 -8.11 6.12
CA LEU A 252 -14.79 -8.43 4.88
C LEU A 252 -13.45 -9.11 5.16
N VAL A 253 -12.73 -8.69 6.20
CA VAL A 253 -11.44 -9.28 6.59
C VAL A 253 -11.65 -10.61 7.30
N GLU A 254 -12.64 -10.71 8.17
CA GLU A 254 -13.02 -11.94 8.89
C GLU A 254 -13.35 -13.08 7.92
N GLU A 255 -14.11 -12.78 6.86
CA GLU A 255 -14.56 -13.75 5.85
C GLU A 255 -13.48 -14.03 4.78
N GLY A 256 -12.28 -13.47 4.91
CA GLY A 256 -11.21 -13.64 3.93
C GLY A 256 -11.48 -13.00 2.56
N ARG A 257 -12.43 -12.07 2.46
CA ARG A 257 -12.76 -11.33 1.22
C ARG A 257 -11.75 -10.23 0.92
N SER A 258 -11.14 -9.69 1.96
CA SER A 258 -10.11 -8.65 1.90
C SER A 258 -8.97 -8.96 2.88
N PRO A 259 -7.72 -8.60 2.56
CA PRO A 259 -6.72 -8.46 3.61
C PRO A 259 -7.06 -7.28 4.51
N TYR A 260 -6.46 -7.20 5.70
CA TYR A 260 -6.36 -5.94 6.41
C TYR A 260 -5.39 -5.03 5.65
N PHE A 261 -5.94 -4.02 4.99
CA PHE A 261 -5.19 -3.15 4.09
C PHE A 261 -4.71 -1.89 4.83
N ASN A 262 -3.59 -2.02 5.54
CA ASN A 262 -2.96 -0.94 6.30
C ASN A 262 -1.82 -0.22 5.55
N LYS A 263 -1.75 -0.34 4.21
CA LYS A 263 -0.74 0.31 3.36
C LYS A 263 -0.59 1.82 3.61
N TYR A 264 -1.70 2.45 4.00
CA TYR A 264 -1.79 3.89 4.26
C TYR A 264 -1.83 4.22 5.75
N GLY A 265 -1.46 3.29 6.62
CA GLY A 265 -1.47 3.45 8.08
C GLY A 265 -2.42 2.48 8.76
N ASN A 266 -2.16 2.19 10.02
CA ASN A 266 -3.06 1.37 10.82
C ASN A 266 -4.39 2.09 11.06
N SER A 267 -5.47 1.29 11.11
CA SER A 267 -6.83 1.76 11.39
C SER A 267 -6.86 2.49 12.73
N ARG A 268 -7.22 3.77 12.70
CA ARG A 268 -7.39 4.62 13.88
C ARG A 268 -8.60 4.24 14.73
N LEU A 269 -9.55 3.51 14.13
CA LEU A 269 -10.80 3.13 14.77
C LEU A 269 -10.68 1.79 15.49
N CYS A 270 -10.14 0.79 14.79
CA CYS A 270 -10.27 -0.60 15.22
C CYS A 270 -9.12 -1.50 14.74
N HIS A 271 -7.87 -1.02 14.76
CA HIS A 271 -6.69 -1.79 14.35
C HIS A 271 -6.66 -3.20 14.95
N ARG A 272 -6.87 -3.35 16.26
CA ARG A 272 -6.84 -4.67 16.92
C ARG A 272 -7.94 -5.62 16.41
N ALA A 273 -9.10 -5.11 16.03
CA ALA A 273 -10.19 -5.91 15.49
C ALA A 273 -9.86 -6.44 14.09
N PHE A 274 -9.29 -5.60 13.21
CA PHE A 274 -8.81 -6.02 11.90
C PHE A 274 -7.69 -7.06 11.99
N VAL A 275 -6.74 -6.87 12.91
CA VAL A 275 -5.68 -7.85 13.17
C VAL A 275 -6.27 -9.19 13.56
N ALA A 276 -7.16 -9.20 14.56
CA ALA A 276 -7.78 -10.43 15.04
C ALA A 276 -8.59 -11.12 13.93
N ALA A 277 -9.32 -10.35 13.12
CA ALA A 277 -10.09 -10.86 11.99
C ALA A 277 -9.19 -11.51 10.93
N GLN A 278 -8.10 -10.85 10.56
CA GLN A 278 -7.16 -11.40 9.59
C GLN A 278 -6.47 -12.66 10.11
N VAL A 279 -6.10 -12.70 11.39
CA VAL A 279 -5.49 -13.91 12.00
C VAL A 279 -6.47 -15.09 11.92
N ARG A 280 -7.74 -14.89 12.27
CA ARG A 280 -8.77 -15.93 12.17
C ARG A 280 -9.00 -16.40 10.74
N ALA A 281 -9.15 -15.46 9.80
CA ALA A 281 -9.34 -15.77 8.39
C ALA A 281 -8.16 -16.55 7.80
N ARG A 282 -6.92 -16.19 8.17
CA ARG A 282 -5.70 -16.90 7.76
C ARG A 282 -5.64 -18.30 8.34
N ALA A 283 -5.89 -18.43 9.65
CA ALA A 283 -5.86 -19.73 10.33
C ALA A 283 -6.92 -20.70 9.77
N ALA A 284 -8.09 -20.19 9.40
CA ALA A 284 -9.16 -20.97 8.79
C ALA A 284 -9.00 -21.16 7.26
N GLY A 285 -7.97 -20.58 6.63
CA GLY A 285 -7.74 -20.67 5.19
C GLY A 285 -8.90 -20.11 4.36
N LEU A 286 -9.55 -19.04 4.83
CA LEU A 286 -10.72 -18.45 4.17
C LEU A 286 -10.32 -17.57 2.99
N GLY A 287 -11.10 -17.64 1.91
CA GLY A 287 -11.03 -16.70 0.80
C GLY A 287 -9.64 -16.53 0.20
N ILE A 288 -9.09 -15.31 0.22
CA ILE A 288 -7.74 -15.01 -0.29
C ILE A 288 -6.63 -15.82 0.40
N TRP A 289 -6.89 -16.36 1.59
CA TRP A 289 -5.95 -17.19 2.34
C TRP A 289 -6.00 -18.67 1.96
N ASN A 290 -7.01 -19.09 1.18
CA ASN A 290 -7.09 -20.46 0.71
C ASN A 290 -6.04 -20.73 -0.39
N PRO A 291 -5.16 -21.73 -0.24
CA PRO A 291 -4.22 -22.15 -1.26
C PRO A 291 -4.85 -22.65 -2.56
N ALA A 292 -6.18 -22.79 -2.67
CA ALA A 292 -6.92 -23.10 -3.90
C ALA A 292 -7.57 -21.87 -4.58
N THR A 293 -7.73 -20.74 -3.90
CA THR A 293 -8.37 -19.53 -4.47
C THR A 293 -7.63 -18.99 -5.71
N ASN A 294 -8.36 -18.59 -6.75
CA ASN A 294 -7.77 -18.18 -8.03
C ASN A 294 -6.93 -19.24 -8.75
N GLN A 295 -6.94 -20.51 -8.32
CA GLN A 295 -6.38 -21.59 -9.16
C GLN A 295 -7.30 -21.85 -10.34
N ALA A 296 -6.71 -22.05 -11.51
CA ALA A 296 -7.46 -22.47 -12.69
C ALA A 296 -8.05 -23.87 -12.46
N THR A 297 -9.37 -23.99 -12.59
CA THR A 297 -10.08 -25.28 -12.55
C THR A 297 -10.16 -25.94 -13.93
N THR A 298 -9.88 -25.21 -15.01
CA THR A 298 -9.85 -25.71 -16.38
C THR A 298 -8.58 -25.28 -17.11
N PRO A 299 -8.02 -26.12 -18.01
CA PRO A 299 -6.86 -25.75 -18.82
C PRO A 299 -7.12 -24.47 -19.64
N GLY A 300 -6.23 -23.48 -19.52
CA GLY A 300 -6.33 -22.21 -20.23
C GLY A 300 -7.14 -21.12 -19.52
N ALA A 301 -7.76 -21.41 -18.37
CA ALA A 301 -8.39 -20.38 -17.55
C ALA A 301 -7.34 -19.44 -16.90
N PRO A 302 -7.62 -18.13 -16.79
CA PRO A 302 -6.77 -17.20 -16.06
C PRO A 302 -6.60 -17.63 -14.61
N SER A 303 -5.35 -17.73 -14.15
CA SER A 303 -4.99 -18.03 -12.77
C SER A 303 -3.94 -17.03 -12.34
N VAL A 304 -4.34 -16.04 -11.54
CA VAL A 304 -3.44 -15.01 -11.02
C VAL A 304 -3.69 -14.87 -9.54
N ARG A 305 -2.61 -14.87 -8.77
CA ARG A 305 -2.64 -14.57 -7.34
C ARG A 305 -1.88 -13.30 -7.04
N ARG A 306 -2.44 -12.54 -6.13
CA ARG A 306 -1.78 -11.39 -5.55
C ARG A 306 -0.67 -11.88 -4.59
N PRO A 307 0.54 -11.29 -4.61
CA PRO A 307 1.68 -11.75 -3.81
C PRO A 307 1.57 -11.27 -2.35
N TYR A 308 0.59 -11.79 -1.60
CA TYR A 308 0.36 -11.36 -0.22
C TYR A 308 1.55 -11.56 0.72
N GLY A 309 2.42 -12.54 0.44
CA GLY A 309 3.66 -12.75 1.20
C GLY A 309 4.65 -11.58 1.11
N GLU A 310 4.66 -10.83 0.00
CA GLU A 310 5.48 -9.63 -0.16
C GLU A 310 4.71 -8.36 0.22
N LEU A 311 3.40 -8.33 -0.08
CA LEU A 311 2.57 -7.15 0.14
C LEU A 311 2.32 -6.87 1.62
N LEU A 312 2.03 -7.89 2.44
CA LEU A 312 1.74 -7.69 3.84
C LEU A 312 2.93 -7.09 4.63
N PRO A 313 4.18 -7.59 4.50
CA PRO A 313 5.33 -6.92 5.11
C PRO A 313 5.49 -5.48 4.63
N TRP A 314 5.32 -5.24 3.33
CA TRP A 314 5.45 -3.89 2.78
C TRP A 314 4.40 -2.92 3.34
N TRP A 315 3.15 -3.34 3.41
CA TRP A 315 2.09 -2.53 4.00
C TRP A 315 2.31 -2.30 5.49
N GLN A 316 2.80 -3.31 6.21
CA GLN A 316 3.13 -3.19 7.62
C GLN A 316 4.28 -2.21 7.88
N ALA A 317 5.36 -2.27 7.10
CA ALA A 317 6.48 -1.34 7.16
C ALA A 317 6.02 0.11 6.93
N ARG A 318 5.11 0.32 5.96
CA ARG A 318 4.48 1.62 5.70
C ARG A 318 3.60 2.07 6.86
N ALA A 319 2.80 1.15 7.42
CA ALA A 319 1.92 1.45 8.54
C ALA A 319 2.71 1.90 9.78
N GLN A 320 3.79 1.20 10.11
CA GLN A 320 4.68 1.56 11.22
C GLN A 320 5.34 2.93 11.02
N ALA A 321 5.75 3.26 9.79
CA ALA A 321 6.30 4.58 9.48
C ALA A 321 5.27 5.70 9.73
N ILE A 322 4.01 5.47 9.33
CA ILE A 322 2.92 6.44 9.50
C ILE A 322 2.54 6.59 10.97
N ASP A 323 2.47 5.50 11.73
CA ASP A 323 2.16 5.55 13.17
C ASP A 323 3.28 6.24 13.95
N THR A 324 4.53 5.90 13.66
CA THR A 324 5.70 6.60 14.23
C THR A 324 5.67 8.09 13.91
N PHE A 325 5.29 8.46 12.68
CA PHE A 325 5.12 9.87 12.32
C PHE A 325 4.02 10.56 13.13
N ARG A 326 2.86 9.92 13.28
CA ARG A 326 1.75 10.47 14.07
C ARG A 326 2.15 10.71 15.51
N GLU A 327 2.82 9.74 16.15
CA GLU A 327 3.31 9.86 17.52
C GLU A 327 4.31 11.01 17.67
N ARG A 328 5.27 11.09 16.74
CA ARG A 328 6.32 12.12 16.78
C ARG A 328 5.78 13.51 16.48
N ARG A 329 4.85 13.64 15.54
CA ARG A 329 4.13 14.91 15.27
C ARG A 329 3.26 15.32 16.45
N ALA A 330 2.62 14.39 17.14
CA ALA A 330 1.84 14.70 18.33
C ALA A 330 2.75 15.22 19.48
N ALA A 331 3.96 14.68 19.60
CA ALA A 331 4.94 15.11 20.59
C ALA A 331 5.63 16.45 20.25
N ASP A 332 5.92 16.71 18.96
CA ASP A 332 6.57 17.93 18.48
C ASP A 332 5.98 18.39 17.13
N PRO A 333 4.78 19.02 17.14
CA PRO A 333 4.06 19.41 15.92
C PRO A 333 4.72 20.55 15.14
N GLU A 334 5.64 21.29 15.78
CA GLU A 334 6.34 22.41 15.17
C GLU A 334 7.59 21.94 14.40
N SER A 335 8.31 20.96 14.93
CA SER A 335 9.54 20.47 14.30
C SER A 335 9.33 19.24 13.43
N VAL A 336 8.25 18.46 13.65
CA VAL A 336 7.95 17.25 12.86
C VAL A 336 6.71 17.48 12.00
N ILE A 337 6.91 17.66 10.70
CA ILE A 337 5.83 18.03 9.76
C ILE A 337 5.72 17.05 8.59
N ASP A 338 4.58 17.06 7.90
CA ASP A 338 4.32 16.25 6.70
C ASP A 338 4.61 17.07 5.43
N ALA A 339 5.37 16.51 4.49
CA ALA A 339 5.60 17.14 3.18
C ALA A 339 4.30 17.39 2.39
N GLN A 340 3.25 16.62 2.69
CA GLN A 340 1.95 16.73 2.03
C GLN A 340 1.02 17.77 2.67
N ASP A 341 1.38 18.25 3.86
CA ASP A 341 0.73 19.36 4.55
C ASP A 341 1.32 20.70 4.05
N GLY A 342 0.76 21.20 2.94
CA GLY A 342 1.20 22.46 2.35
C GLY A 342 1.03 23.67 3.30
N GLU A 343 0.15 23.59 4.29
CA GLU A 343 0.04 24.64 5.31
C GLU A 343 1.22 24.60 6.27
N ALA A 344 1.55 23.45 6.84
CA ALA A 344 2.72 23.29 7.70
C ALA A 344 4.04 23.63 6.96
N ILE A 345 4.18 23.18 5.71
CA ILE A 345 5.34 23.52 4.87
C ILE A 345 5.43 25.04 4.65
N GLY A 346 4.30 25.68 4.33
CA GLY A 346 4.24 27.12 4.13
C GLY A 346 4.55 27.92 5.39
N GLN A 347 4.05 27.49 6.55
CA GLN A 347 4.32 28.14 7.84
C GLN A 347 5.79 27.99 8.23
N ALA A 348 6.34 26.77 8.14
CA ALA A 348 7.73 26.50 8.50
C ALA A 348 8.74 27.18 7.55
N GLY A 349 8.46 27.22 6.25
CA GLY A 349 9.36 27.82 5.26
C GLY A 349 9.32 29.36 5.19
N ASN A 350 8.22 30.00 5.59
CA ASN A 350 8.12 31.46 5.67
C ASN A 350 8.41 32.01 7.08
N GLY A 351 8.49 31.12 8.07
CA GLY A 351 8.82 31.47 9.46
C GLY A 351 10.31 31.67 9.70
N PRO A 352 10.71 31.86 10.98
CA PRO A 352 12.12 31.90 11.36
C PRO A 352 12.85 30.63 10.94
N ALA A 353 14.08 30.78 10.44
CA ALA A 353 14.92 29.65 10.08
C ALA A 353 15.13 28.73 11.29
N ARG A 354 14.56 27.54 11.22
CA ARG A 354 14.71 26.48 12.21
C ARG A 354 15.00 25.16 11.51
N GLU A 355 15.65 24.27 12.22
CA GLU A 355 15.79 22.89 11.77
C GLU A 355 14.49 22.15 12.04
N ILE A 356 13.99 21.46 11.02
CA ILE A 356 12.79 20.62 11.12
C ILE A 356 13.12 19.23 10.59
N GLU A 357 12.25 18.29 10.86
CA GLU A 357 12.24 16.98 10.26
C GLU A 357 10.93 16.76 9.51
N VAL A 358 11.03 16.51 8.21
CA VAL A 358 9.89 16.36 7.33
C VAL A 358 9.68 14.89 7.01
N PHE A 359 8.48 14.37 7.29
CA PHE A 359 8.02 13.08 6.81
C PHE A 359 7.62 13.19 5.34
N CYS A 360 8.24 12.37 4.49
CA CYS A 360 8.25 12.56 3.05
C CYS A 360 7.95 11.25 2.31
N GLN A 361 7.27 11.37 1.17
CA GLN A 361 7.22 10.32 0.15
C GLN A 361 7.68 10.93 -1.18
N ILE A 362 8.61 10.28 -1.88
CA ILE A 362 9.14 10.79 -3.14
C ILE A 362 8.06 10.71 -4.23
N ASP A 363 7.85 11.82 -4.95
CA ASP A 363 7.06 11.86 -6.20
C ASP A 363 7.98 11.58 -7.39
N ARG A 364 9.00 12.45 -7.56
CA ARG A 364 9.88 12.41 -8.73
C ARG A 364 11.29 12.81 -8.37
N ILE A 365 12.24 12.24 -9.11
CA ILE A 365 13.66 12.57 -9.04
C ILE A 365 14.08 13.00 -10.45
N PHE A 366 14.81 14.10 -10.56
CA PHE A 366 15.33 14.60 -11.83
C PHE A 366 16.61 15.40 -11.62
N GLU A 367 17.42 15.49 -12.67
CA GLU A 367 18.64 16.30 -12.70
C GLU A 367 18.31 17.71 -13.22
N GLU A 368 18.92 18.72 -12.61
CA GLU A 368 18.84 20.11 -13.02
C GLU A 368 19.97 20.46 -13.99
N ASP A 369 19.84 21.57 -14.72
CA ASP A 369 20.83 22.00 -15.73
C ASP A 369 22.24 22.25 -15.14
N ASN A 370 22.33 22.56 -13.85
CA ASN A 370 23.59 22.75 -13.13
C ASN A 370 24.20 21.45 -12.59
N GLY A 371 23.59 20.29 -12.90
CA GLY A 371 23.98 18.96 -12.44
C GLY A 371 23.51 18.59 -11.03
N ASP A 372 22.80 19.49 -10.33
CA ASP A 372 22.17 19.16 -9.06
C ASP A 372 21.06 18.11 -9.28
N ARG A 373 20.78 17.32 -8.25
CA ARG A 373 19.67 16.36 -8.26
C ARG A 373 18.54 16.90 -7.38
N THR A 374 17.36 17.03 -7.95
CA THR A 374 16.15 17.46 -7.23
C THR A 374 15.25 16.26 -6.95
N ILE A 375 14.84 16.15 -5.69
CA ILE A 375 13.85 15.20 -5.21
C ILE A 375 12.59 16.00 -4.89
N LEU A 376 11.58 15.82 -5.72
CA LEU A 376 10.24 16.35 -5.47
C LEU A 376 9.48 15.36 -4.59
N PHE A 377 8.96 15.83 -3.47
CA PHE A 377 8.07 15.03 -2.62
C PHE A 377 6.61 15.21 -3.04
N ARG A 378 5.82 14.19 -2.72
CA ARG A 378 4.37 14.26 -2.89
C ARG A 378 3.80 15.41 -2.08
N ALA A 379 2.82 16.09 -2.66
CA ALA A 379 2.16 17.23 -2.05
C ALA A 379 0.70 17.31 -2.50
N THR A 380 -0.20 17.60 -1.56
CA THR A 380 -1.61 17.89 -1.85
C THR A 380 -1.74 19.23 -2.59
N ASP A 381 -1.01 20.24 -2.12
CA ASP A 381 -0.90 21.55 -2.75
C ASP A 381 0.44 21.65 -3.50
N LYS A 382 0.38 21.51 -4.83
CA LYS A 382 1.58 21.60 -5.69
C LYS A 382 2.27 22.96 -5.65
N SER A 383 1.57 24.03 -5.26
CA SER A 383 2.17 25.36 -5.13
C SER A 383 3.06 25.48 -3.90
N ARG A 384 2.88 24.60 -2.92
CA ARG A 384 3.65 24.53 -1.67
C ARG A 384 4.44 23.24 -1.54
N ALA A 385 4.72 22.57 -2.66
CA ALA A 385 5.46 21.31 -2.65
C ALA A 385 6.90 21.50 -2.14
N LEU A 386 7.36 20.54 -1.34
CA LEU A 386 8.74 20.45 -0.88
C LEU A 386 9.63 19.80 -1.93
N ARG A 387 10.83 20.36 -2.10
CA ARG A 387 11.95 19.77 -2.83
C ARG A 387 13.16 19.61 -1.92
N ALA A 388 13.87 18.50 -2.06
CA ALA A 388 15.24 18.41 -1.60
C ALA A 388 16.19 18.57 -2.78
N ARG A 389 17.15 19.48 -2.69
CA ARG A 389 18.19 19.64 -3.70
C ARG A 389 19.50 19.09 -3.18
N ILE A 390 20.07 18.11 -3.89
CA ILE A 390 21.39 17.55 -3.64
C ILE A 390 22.35 18.24 -4.62
N PRO A 391 23.31 19.05 -4.14
CA PRO A 391 24.32 19.67 -4.98
C PRO A 391 25.09 18.63 -5.80
N SER A 392 25.44 18.96 -7.05
CA SER A 392 26.16 18.06 -7.97
C SER A 392 27.43 17.46 -7.34
N SER A 393 28.18 18.26 -6.57
CA SER A 393 29.39 17.85 -5.84
C SER A 393 29.15 16.82 -4.73
N LEU A 394 27.92 16.70 -4.25
CA LEU A 394 27.54 15.80 -3.15
C LEU A 394 26.75 14.58 -3.62
N ARG A 395 26.42 14.47 -4.91
CA ARG A 395 25.63 13.36 -5.46
C ARG A 395 26.23 11.99 -5.12
N ALA A 396 27.53 11.82 -5.35
CA ALA A 396 28.22 10.55 -5.08
C ALA A 396 28.08 10.10 -3.61
N ALA A 397 28.09 11.04 -2.66
CA ALA A 397 27.87 10.73 -1.25
C ALA A 397 26.43 10.25 -0.97
N HIS A 398 25.45 10.71 -1.75
CA HIS A 398 24.03 10.39 -1.56
C HIS A 398 23.57 9.12 -2.27
N GLU A 399 24.41 8.47 -3.09
CA GLU A 399 24.04 7.23 -3.78
C GLU A 399 23.69 6.09 -2.79
N ALA A 400 24.32 6.07 -1.60
CA ALA A 400 24.02 5.12 -0.54
C ALA A 400 22.58 5.20 0.03
N LEU A 401 21.83 6.27 -0.28
CA LEU A 401 20.44 6.41 0.13
C LEU A 401 19.47 5.63 -0.77
N GLU A 402 19.91 5.24 -1.96
CA GLU A 402 19.14 4.49 -2.96
C GLU A 402 17.78 5.14 -3.28
N LEU A 403 17.72 6.47 -3.35
CA LEU A 403 16.47 7.25 -3.42
C LEU A 403 15.56 6.88 -4.59
N ASP A 404 16.11 6.42 -5.72
CA ASP A 404 15.32 5.95 -6.86
C ASP A 404 14.51 4.70 -6.53
N SER A 405 15.13 3.69 -5.91
CA SER A 405 14.46 2.44 -5.50
C SER A 405 13.35 2.66 -4.48
N ARG A 406 13.48 3.71 -3.65
CA ARG A 406 12.49 4.07 -2.63
C ARG A 406 11.16 4.57 -3.21
N ARG A 407 11.04 4.73 -4.53
CA ARG A 407 9.76 4.98 -5.20
C ARG A 407 9.00 3.69 -5.55
N GLU A 408 9.67 2.56 -5.54
CA GLU A 408 9.13 1.29 -6.00
C GLU A 408 8.34 0.56 -4.91
N ALA A 409 7.44 -0.34 -5.32
CA ALA A 409 6.78 -1.22 -4.38
C ALA A 409 7.82 -2.09 -3.65
N PHE A 410 7.49 -2.55 -2.43
CA PHE A 410 8.34 -3.43 -1.63
C PHE A 410 9.62 -2.80 -1.05
N HIS A 411 9.76 -1.47 -1.18
CA HIS A 411 10.73 -0.67 -0.43
C HIS A 411 10.03 0.19 0.62
N GLN A 412 10.74 0.59 1.68
CA GLN A 412 10.26 1.64 2.57
C GLN A 412 10.24 2.97 1.83
N ASN A 413 9.03 3.38 1.43
CA ASN A 413 8.82 4.56 0.61
C ASN A 413 8.74 5.86 1.40
N TYR A 414 8.59 5.78 2.73
CA TYR A 414 8.56 6.95 3.58
C TYR A 414 9.94 7.23 4.17
N LEU A 415 10.31 8.50 4.12
CA LEU A 415 11.60 9.02 4.56
C LEU A 415 11.36 10.15 5.56
N TYR A 416 12.32 10.33 6.46
CA TYR A 416 12.51 11.61 7.13
C TYR A 416 13.64 12.36 6.45
N LEU A 417 13.42 13.65 6.23
CA LEU A 417 14.43 14.60 5.79
C LEU A 417 14.56 15.71 6.84
N LYS A 418 15.75 15.83 7.44
CA LYS A 418 16.09 16.89 8.38
C LYS A 418 16.71 18.08 7.65
N GLY A 419 16.28 19.30 7.96
CA GLY A 419 16.90 20.49 7.41
C GLY A 419 16.12 21.77 7.67
N THR A 420 16.56 22.86 7.07
CA THR A 420 15.88 24.16 7.13
C THR A 420 15.16 24.42 5.82
N LEU A 421 13.84 24.64 5.90
CA LEU A 421 13.04 25.04 4.75
C LEU A 421 13.36 26.46 4.33
N THR A 422 13.45 26.67 3.03
CA THR A 422 13.56 28.00 2.43
C THR A 422 12.55 28.14 1.28
N PRO A 423 11.98 29.33 1.05
CA PRO A 423 11.15 29.57 -0.12
C PRO A 423 11.97 29.42 -1.41
N GLY A 424 11.40 28.72 -2.39
CA GLY A 424 11.99 28.52 -3.70
C GLY A 424 11.01 28.91 -4.82
N PRO A 425 11.44 28.89 -6.09
CA PRO A 425 10.63 29.37 -7.22
C PRO A 425 9.38 28.52 -7.50
N ARG A 426 9.31 27.28 -6.98
CA ARG A 426 8.19 26.35 -7.23
C ARG A 426 7.63 25.72 -5.94
N GLY A 427 7.78 26.39 -4.79
CA GLY A 427 7.37 25.89 -3.48
C GLY A 427 8.48 26.12 -2.45
N PHE A 428 8.89 25.08 -1.76
CA PHE A 428 9.92 25.17 -0.72
C PHE A 428 11.07 24.19 -0.98
N GLU A 429 12.26 24.54 -0.52
CA GLU A 429 13.48 23.76 -0.70
C GLU A 429 14.19 23.50 0.64
N ILE A 430 14.71 22.27 0.78
CA ILE A 430 15.79 21.93 1.70
C ILE A 430 17.03 21.57 0.87
N ILE A 431 18.17 22.18 1.17
CA ILE A 431 19.46 21.77 0.58
C ILE A 431 19.98 20.57 1.37
N SER A 432 20.15 19.45 0.68
CA SER A 432 20.72 18.23 1.23
C SER A 432 22.25 18.27 1.13
N ARG A 433 22.90 18.55 2.26
CA ARG A 433 24.34 18.68 2.43
C ARG A 433 25.02 17.39 2.89
N SER A 434 24.29 16.45 3.50
CA SER A 434 24.80 15.14 3.92
C SER A 434 23.72 14.06 3.78
N PRO A 435 24.09 12.82 3.43
CA PRO A 435 23.21 11.66 3.54
C PRO A 435 22.60 11.49 4.95
N ASP A 436 23.29 11.94 6.01
CA ASP A 436 22.82 11.83 7.40
C ASP A 436 21.55 12.66 7.70
N GLN A 437 21.18 13.57 6.80
CA GLN A 437 19.90 14.28 6.88
C GLN A 437 18.71 13.38 6.56
N TRP A 438 18.97 12.20 6.01
CA TRP A 438 17.95 11.27 5.53
C TRP A 438 17.94 10.01 6.38
N ARG A 439 16.74 9.48 6.59
CA ARG A 439 16.58 8.13 7.11
C ARG A 439 15.24 7.54 6.67
N PRO A 440 15.14 6.21 6.50
CA PRO A 440 13.86 5.54 6.42
C PRO A 440 12.97 5.92 7.61
N ALA A 441 11.68 6.12 7.35
CA ALA A 441 10.72 6.47 8.39
C ALA A 441 10.17 5.26 9.16
N GLY A 442 10.49 4.05 8.69
CA GLY A 442 10.17 2.78 9.32
C GLY A 442 11.15 1.70 8.86
N PRO A 443 10.94 0.43 9.23
CA PRO A 443 11.80 -0.66 8.77
C PRO A 443 11.65 -0.87 7.26
N GLU A 444 12.64 -1.55 6.67
CA GLU A 444 12.48 -2.07 5.31
C GLU A 444 11.50 -3.28 5.33
N PRO A 445 10.70 -3.46 4.28
CA PRO A 445 9.87 -4.65 4.13
C PRO A 445 10.73 -5.91 4.05
N ALA A 446 10.43 -6.89 4.89
CA ALA A 446 11.15 -8.17 4.88
C ALA A 446 10.20 -9.33 5.26
N PRO A 447 10.43 -10.56 4.79
CA PRO A 447 9.54 -11.70 5.10
C PRO A 447 9.42 -12.01 6.59
N ASP A 448 10.45 -11.68 7.37
CA ASP A 448 10.52 -11.84 8.83
C ASP A 448 9.98 -10.62 9.60
N LEU A 449 9.62 -9.54 8.90
CA LEU A 449 8.96 -8.40 9.53
C LEU A 449 7.66 -8.89 10.18
N GLU A 450 7.49 -8.59 11.45
CA GLU A 450 6.35 -9.07 12.21
C GLU A 450 5.03 -8.48 11.67
N ILE A 451 4.30 -9.29 10.92
CA ILE A 451 2.97 -8.97 10.38
C ILE A 451 1.95 -9.24 11.48
N PHE A 452 1.77 -8.23 12.33
CA PHE A 452 0.86 -8.19 13.48
C PHE A 452 1.24 -9.14 14.63
N PRO A 453 1.73 -8.60 15.76
CA PRO A 453 2.20 -9.43 16.87
C PRO A 453 1.11 -10.31 17.43
N SER A 454 1.37 -11.62 17.44
CA SER A 454 0.57 -12.61 18.15
C SER A 454 0.99 -12.62 19.62
N GLY A 455 0.74 -11.52 20.33
CA GLY A 455 0.96 -11.40 21.77
C GLY A 455 2.10 -10.46 22.16
N SER A 456 1.72 -9.24 22.52
CA SER A 456 2.47 -8.45 23.51
C SER A 456 1.61 -8.40 24.76
N THR A 457 1.96 -9.24 25.73
CA THR A 457 1.71 -8.95 27.15
C THR A 457 2.40 -7.63 27.45
N SER A 458 1.63 -6.60 27.79
CA SER A 458 2.15 -5.38 28.41
C SER A 458 3.06 -5.80 29.56
N LYS A 459 4.30 -5.31 29.55
CA LYS A 459 5.02 -5.09 30.81
C LYS A 459 4.44 -3.88 31.52
#